data_AF-A0AAJ7JHK6-F1
#
_entry.id   AF-A0AAJ7JHK6-F1
#
_cell.length_a   1.000
_cell.length_b   1.000
_cell.length_c   1.000
_cell.angle_alpha   90.00
_cell.angle_beta   90.00
_cell.angle_gamma   90.00
#
_symmetry.space_group_name_H-M   'P 1'
#
loop_
_entity.id
_entity.type
_entity.pdbx_description
1 polymer ?
#
loop_
_entity_poly.entity_id
_entity_poly.type
_entity_poly.pdbx_seq_one_letter_code
_entity_poly.pdbx_strand_id
1 'polypeptide(L)'
;METIELLEDRIAALEKQIYGLKKRNENKTPPECAVIDSLLHVNTLISSAMSGREKANVMIKRLPELNNYLDPVVESTELPIEAKIQLLLAMAPEIKQNHEMLKQVEELMPVLETDRLKDVPELSNKLNDLILSYLKLYEDSQELNNQINDVFSKYNEVITSISKSLITIDAIVTAAEIAAAPKKQLD
;
A
#
# COMPACT_ATOMS: atom_id res chain seq x y z
N MET A 1 -10.47 0.59 21.97
CA MET A 1 -10.60 0.86 23.43
C MET A 1 -10.53 2.34 23.71
N GLU A 2 -9.59 3.07 23.10
CA GLU A 2 -9.42 4.53 23.21
C GLU A 2 -10.70 5.37 22.98
N THR A 3 -11.57 4.97 22.05
CA THR A 3 -12.82 5.68 21.75
C THR A 3 -13.92 5.49 22.79
N ILE A 4 -13.90 4.37 23.52
CA ILE A 4 -14.86 4.08 24.59
C ILE A 4 -14.45 4.82 25.86
N GLU A 5 -13.16 4.83 26.18
CA GLU A 5 -12.60 5.58 27.32
C GLU A 5 -12.85 7.09 27.18
N LEU A 6 -12.66 7.66 25.98
CA LEU A 6 -12.97 9.08 25.72
C LEU A 6 -14.47 9.38 25.93
N LEU A 7 -15.34 8.46 25.54
CA LEU A 7 -16.78 8.60 25.74
C LEU A 7 -17.16 8.51 27.22
N GLU A 8 -16.54 7.59 27.97
CA GLU A 8 -16.74 7.43 29.40
C GLU A 8 -16.27 8.67 30.17
N ASP A 9 -15.11 9.23 29.83
CA ASP A 9 -14.61 10.48 30.42
C ASP A 9 -15.54 11.66 30.14
N ARG A 10 -16.09 11.75 28.92
CA ARG A 10 -17.03 12.80 28.54
C ARG A 10 -18.36 12.66 29.26
N ILE A 11 -18.85 11.43 29.44
CA ILE A 11 -20.05 11.14 30.23
C ILE A 11 -19.82 11.51 31.70
N ALA A 12 -18.68 11.12 32.28
CA ALA A 12 -18.32 11.46 33.66
C ALA A 12 -18.23 12.99 33.87
N ALA A 13 -17.69 13.73 32.89
CA ALA A 13 -17.65 15.18 32.91
C ALA A 13 -19.07 15.81 32.87
N LEU A 14 -19.96 15.29 32.03
CA LEU A 14 -21.34 15.75 31.93
C LEU A 14 -22.14 15.43 33.21
N GLU A 15 -21.98 14.24 33.77
CA GLU A 15 -22.61 13.85 35.03
C GLU A 15 -22.15 14.75 36.18
N LYS A 16 -20.85 15.08 36.23
CA LYS A 16 -20.29 16.02 37.21
C LYS A 16 -20.85 17.44 37.04
N GLN A 17 -21.12 17.89 35.81
CA GLN A 17 -21.71 19.21 35.56
C GLN A 17 -23.20 19.27 35.94
N ILE A 18 -23.96 18.21 35.68
CA ILE A 18 -25.41 18.19 35.90
C ILE A 18 -25.77 17.87 37.36
N TYR A 19 -25.12 16.88 37.96
CA TYR A 19 -25.41 16.43 39.33
C TYR A 19 -24.46 17.05 40.37
N GLY A 20 -23.40 17.74 39.94
CA GLY A 20 -22.39 18.32 40.82
C GLY A 20 -21.60 17.26 41.60
N LEU A 21 -20.90 17.68 42.67
CA LEU A 21 -20.21 16.79 43.61
C LEU A 21 -21.14 15.92 44.47
N LYS A 22 -22.47 16.03 44.30
CA LYS A 22 -23.42 15.17 45.00
C LYS A 22 -23.48 13.83 44.28
N LYS A 23 -22.82 12.83 44.90
CA LYS A 23 -23.01 11.42 44.55
C LYS A 23 -24.50 11.13 44.40
N ARG A 24 -24.83 10.42 43.32
CA ARG A 24 -26.13 9.79 43.09
C ARG A 24 -26.53 9.09 44.39
N ASN A 25 -27.50 9.66 45.11
CA ASN A 25 -28.06 8.99 46.28
C ASN A 25 -28.76 7.74 45.73
N GLU A 26 -28.21 6.56 46.00
CA GLU A 26 -28.71 5.27 45.51
C GLU A 26 -30.10 4.91 46.04
N ASN A 27 -30.71 5.72 46.90
CA ASN A 27 -32.01 5.46 47.47
C ASN A 27 -32.85 6.73 47.50
N LYS A 28 -33.80 6.80 46.57
CA LYS A 28 -35.06 7.59 46.49
C LYS A 28 -35.19 8.20 45.10
N THR A 29 -36.28 7.81 44.44
CA THR A 29 -37.05 8.50 43.38
C THR A 29 -36.28 9.48 42.49
N PRO A 30 -36.33 9.33 41.14
CA PRO A 30 -35.75 10.35 40.24
C PRO A 30 -36.27 11.72 40.68
N PRO A 31 -35.42 12.73 40.87
CA PRO A 31 -35.90 14.06 41.24
C PRO A 31 -36.94 14.49 40.19
N GLU A 32 -38.20 14.56 40.61
CA GLU A 32 -39.36 14.87 39.77
C GLU A 32 -39.35 16.30 39.23
N CYS A 33 -38.35 17.11 39.59
CA CYS A 33 -38.06 18.34 38.89
C CYS A 33 -36.91 18.07 37.94
N ALA A 34 -37.23 17.89 36.66
CA ALA A 34 -36.24 17.93 35.61
C ALA A 34 -35.42 19.21 35.79
N VAL A 35 -34.09 19.14 35.64
CA VAL A 35 -33.22 20.33 35.69
C VAL A 35 -33.78 21.44 34.79
N ILE A 36 -34.44 21.05 33.70
CA ILE A 36 -35.19 21.88 32.77
C ILE A 36 -36.30 22.68 33.45
N ASP A 37 -37.13 22.08 34.30
CA ASP A 37 -38.24 22.77 34.99
C ASP A 37 -37.69 23.77 36.02
N SER A 38 -36.62 23.40 36.73
CA SER A 38 -35.95 24.32 37.65
C SER A 38 -35.29 25.49 36.91
N LEU A 39 -34.68 25.23 35.76
CA LEU A 39 -34.07 26.24 34.90
C LEU A 39 -35.13 27.15 34.30
N LEU A 40 -36.27 26.60 33.89
CA LEU A 40 -37.41 27.36 33.36
C LEU A 40 -38.05 28.21 34.46
N HIS A 41 -38.17 27.69 35.69
CA HIS A 41 -38.62 28.47 36.83
C HIS A 41 -37.65 29.62 37.16
N VAL A 42 -36.34 29.36 37.17
CA VAL A 42 -35.33 30.41 37.37
C VAL A 42 -35.36 31.43 36.22
N ASN A 43 -35.51 31.00 34.97
CA ASN A 43 -35.62 31.90 33.83
C ASN A 43 -36.88 32.76 33.88
N THR A 44 -38.02 32.21 34.32
CA THR A 44 -39.26 32.98 34.50
C THR A 44 -39.17 33.96 35.68
N LEU A 45 -38.50 33.59 36.78
CA LEU A 45 -38.16 34.49 37.89
C LEU A 45 -37.22 35.62 37.45
N ILE A 46 -36.17 35.32 36.68
CA ILE A 46 -35.26 36.33 36.13
C ILE A 46 -36.02 37.23 35.17
N SER A 47 -36.80 36.67 34.24
CA SER A 47 -37.57 37.43 33.26
C SER A 47 -38.60 38.36 33.92
N SER A 48 -39.28 37.89 34.98
CA SER A 48 -40.22 38.72 35.75
C SER A 48 -39.51 39.81 36.57
N ALA A 49 -38.37 39.52 37.19
CA ALA A 49 -37.56 40.50 37.91
C ALA A 49 -36.93 41.56 36.98
N MET A 50 -36.65 41.17 35.73
CA MET A 50 -36.05 42.03 34.70
C MET A 50 -37.08 42.84 33.90
N SER A 51 -38.34 42.42 33.87
CA SER A 51 -39.45 43.13 33.22
C SER A 51 -39.65 44.57 33.75
N GLY A 52 -39.27 44.85 35.00
CA GLY A 52 -39.29 46.20 35.58
C GLY A 52 -38.00 47.02 35.37
N ARG A 53 -36.95 46.45 34.76
CA ARG A 53 -35.61 47.06 34.63
C ARG A 53 -35.12 47.00 33.18
N GLU A 54 -35.69 47.86 32.34
CA GLU A 54 -35.38 47.92 30.90
C GLU A 54 -33.88 48.05 30.60
N LYS A 55 -33.14 48.85 31.39
CA LYS A 55 -31.67 49.01 31.23
C LYS A 55 -30.90 47.70 31.44
N ALA A 56 -31.34 46.86 32.37
CA ALA A 56 -30.68 45.59 32.64
C ALA A 56 -31.03 44.56 31.55
N ASN A 57 -32.25 44.61 30.99
CA ASN A 57 -32.66 43.75 29.88
C ASN A 57 -31.85 44.05 28.60
N VAL A 58 -31.58 45.33 28.32
CA VAL A 58 -30.69 45.75 27.22
C VAL A 58 -29.26 45.26 27.44
N MET A 59 -28.75 45.25 28.67
CA MET A 59 -27.41 44.73 28.98
C MET A 59 -27.32 43.22 28.75
N ILE A 60 -28.32 42.44 29.17
CA ILE A 60 -28.36 40.98 28.93
C ILE A 60 -28.40 40.69 27.42
N LYS A 61 -29.17 41.46 26.64
CA LYS A 61 -29.21 41.33 25.17
C LYS A 61 -27.87 41.66 24.50
N ARG A 62 -27.08 42.57 25.08
CA ARG A 62 -25.73 42.94 24.59
C ARG A 62 -24.62 42.01 25.09
N LEU A 63 -24.90 41.14 26.05
CA LEU A 63 -23.94 40.17 26.59
C LEU A 63 -23.38 39.21 25.52
N PRO A 64 -24.18 38.60 24.62
CA PRO A 64 -23.64 37.78 23.54
C PRO A 64 -22.80 38.58 22.53
N GLU A 65 -23.20 39.82 22.22
CA GLU A 65 -22.39 40.72 21.37
C GLU A 65 -21.04 41.02 22.03
N LEU A 66 -21.05 41.34 23.33
CA LEU A 66 -19.82 41.57 24.10
C LEU A 66 -18.94 40.32 24.19
N ASN A 67 -19.54 39.15 24.31
CA ASN A 67 -18.81 37.88 24.28
C ASN A 67 -18.13 37.65 22.92
N ASN A 68 -18.78 38.04 21.82
CA ASN A 68 -18.18 37.97 20.48
C ASN A 68 -17.03 38.99 20.31
N TYR A 69 -17.13 40.18 20.91
CA TYR A 69 -16.04 41.16 20.89
C TYR A 69 -14.87 40.78 21.80
N LEU A 70 -15.14 40.01 22.86
CA LEU A 70 -14.11 39.47 23.76
C LEU A 70 -13.51 38.16 23.24
N ASP A 71 -14.05 37.58 22.16
CA ASP A 71 -13.49 36.39 21.54
C ASP A 71 -12.25 36.77 20.71
N PRO A 72 -11.03 36.38 21.15
CA PRO A 72 -9.78 36.75 20.48
C PRO A 72 -9.67 36.22 19.05
N VAL A 73 -10.52 35.25 18.69
CA VAL A 73 -10.55 34.66 17.35
C VAL A 73 -11.05 35.66 16.31
N VAL A 74 -11.94 36.59 16.68
CA VAL A 74 -12.58 37.52 15.73
C VAL A 74 -11.61 38.60 15.24
N GLU A 75 -10.78 39.17 16.13
CA GLU A 75 -9.77 40.18 15.77
C GLU A 75 -8.63 39.63 14.89
N SER A 76 -8.38 38.32 14.92
CA SER A 76 -7.28 37.70 14.17
C SER A 76 -7.52 37.55 12.66
N THR A 77 -8.75 37.82 12.19
CA THR A 77 -9.13 37.55 10.79
C THR A 77 -8.61 38.63 9.82
N GLU A 78 -8.48 39.88 10.29
CA GLU A 78 -8.06 41.00 9.44
C GLU A 78 -6.59 41.33 9.65
N LEU A 79 -5.71 40.51 9.07
CA LEU A 79 -4.29 40.87 8.97
C LEU A 79 -4.19 42.22 8.23
N PRO A 80 -3.46 43.21 8.78
CA PRO A 80 -3.30 44.52 8.14
C PRO A 80 -2.70 44.37 6.75
N ILE A 81 -3.12 45.22 5.81
CA ILE A 81 -2.75 45.12 4.38
C ILE A 81 -1.24 45.11 4.19
N GLU A 82 -0.51 45.90 4.97
CA GLU A 82 0.96 45.94 4.95
C GLU A 82 1.59 44.59 5.33
N ALA A 83 1.05 43.92 6.36
CA ALA A 83 1.51 42.60 6.77
C ALA A 83 1.15 41.52 5.73
N LYS A 84 0.02 41.66 5.03
CA LYS A 84 -0.33 40.78 3.90
C LYS A 84 0.65 40.92 2.74
N ILE A 85 1.10 42.14 2.43
CA ILE A 85 2.09 42.40 1.38
C ILE A 85 3.44 41.79 1.75
N GLN A 86 3.89 41.99 3.00
CA GLN A 86 5.16 41.41 3.47
C GLN A 86 5.11 39.87 3.49
N LEU A 87 3.99 39.29 3.92
CA LEU A 87 3.75 37.85 3.87
C LEU A 87 3.79 37.33 2.43
N LEU A 88 3.13 38.02 1.50
CA LEU A 88 3.13 37.64 0.09
C LEU A 88 4.53 37.71 -0.52
N LEU A 89 5.32 38.73 -0.19
CA LEU A 89 6.71 38.87 -0.64
C LEU A 89 7.61 37.77 -0.05
N ALA A 90 7.41 37.43 1.23
CA ALA A 90 8.14 36.35 1.88
C ALA A 90 7.79 34.98 1.28
N MET A 91 6.53 34.77 0.90
CA MET A 91 6.03 33.51 0.34
C MET A 91 6.18 33.40 -1.19
N ALA A 92 6.48 34.50 -1.89
CA ALA A 92 6.72 34.53 -3.32
C ALA A 92 7.70 33.45 -3.86
N PRO A 93 8.87 33.20 -3.24
CA PRO A 93 9.76 32.14 -3.69
C PRO A 93 9.16 30.74 -3.54
N GLU A 94 8.42 30.49 -2.46
CA GLU A 94 7.75 29.22 -2.20
C GLU A 94 6.60 28.98 -3.20
N ILE A 95 5.79 30.01 -3.49
CA ILE A 95 4.74 29.95 -4.51
C ILE A 95 5.35 29.65 -5.88
N LYS A 96 6.49 30.27 -6.21
CA LYS A 96 7.18 30.04 -7.48
C LYS A 96 7.73 28.61 -7.57
N GLN A 97 8.31 28.09 -6.49
CA GLN A 97 8.78 26.70 -6.42
C GLN A 97 7.60 25.72 -6.57
N ASN A 98 6.49 25.96 -5.87
CA ASN A 98 5.29 25.13 -5.97
C ASN A 98 4.70 25.14 -7.39
N HIS A 99 4.73 26.29 -8.07
CA HIS A 99 4.31 26.39 -9.46
C HIS A 99 5.21 25.58 -10.40
N GLU A 100 6.53 25.63 -10.21
CA GLU A 100 7.48 24.84 -11.00
C GLU A 100 7.29 23.33 -10.78
N MET A 101 7.11 22.91 -9.52
CA MET A 101 6.81 21.52 -9.20
C MET A 101 5.47 21.07 -9.78
N LEU A 102 4.44 21.91 -9.73
CA LEU A 102 3.14 21.60 -10.33
C LEU A 102 3.24 21.45 -11.85
N LYS A 103 4.02 22.31 -12.51
CA LYS A 103 4.27 22.22 -13.95
C LYS A 103 5.01 20.92 -14.31
N GLN A 104 6.00 20.51 -13.52
CA GLN A 104 6.68 19.22 -13.71
C GLN A 104 5.71 18.05 -13.57
N VAL A 105 4.78 18.12 -12.60
CA VAL A 105 3.74 17.09 -12.44
C VAL A 105 2.80 17.05 -13.63
N GLU A 106 2.38 18.20 -14.16
CA GLU A 106 1.53 18.28 -15.35
C GLU A 106 2.22 17.71 -16.60
N GLU A 107 3.51 17.98 -16.79
CA GLU A 107 4.33 17.41 -17.87
C GLU A 107 4.49 15.87 -17.75
N LEU A 108 4.51 15.34 -16.53
CA LEU A 108 4.66 13.90 -16.25
C LEU A 108 3.33 13.13 -16.22
N MET A 109 2.20 13.84 -16.05
CA MET A 109 0.85 13.26 -16.08
C MET A 109 0.55 12.40 -17.32
N PRO A 110 0.87 12.82 -18.56
CA PRO A 110 0.61 12.00 -19.75
C PRO A 110 1.45 10.70 -19.81
N VAL A 111 2.56 10.61 -19.07
CA VAL A 111 3.35 9.36 -18.99
C VAL A 111 2.59 8.29 -18.21
N LEU A 112 1.81 8.68 -17.20
CA LEU A 112 0.96 7.78 -16.42
C LEU A 112 -0.24 7.27 -17.23
N GLU A 113 -0.74 8.10 -18.16
CA GLU A 113 -1.87 7.75 -19.03
C GLU A 113 -1.46 6.93 -20.26
N THR A 114 -0.17 6.69 -20.46
CA THR A 114 0.31 5.96 -21.63
C THR A 114 -0.24 4.53 -21.59
N ASP A 115 -0.99 4.13 -22.64
CA ASP A 115 -1.62 2.81 -22.74
C ASP A 115 -0.63 1.63 -22.60
N ARG A 116 0.67 1.88 -22.80
CA ARG A 116 1.76 0.94 -22.54
C ARG A 116 1.78 0.41 -21.10
N LEU A 117 1.33 1.19 -20.11
CA LEU A 117 1.21 0.75 -18.72
C LEU A 117 -0.06 -0.08 -18.48
N LYS A 118 -1.12 0.15 -19.25
CA LYS A 118 -2.36 -0.63 -19.18
C LYS A 118 -2.19 -2.01 -19.81
N ASP A 119 -1.39 -2.12 -20.86
CA ASP A 119 -1.14 -3.37 -21.59
C ASP A 119 -0.15 -4.31 -20.89
N VAL A 120 0.46 -3.90 -19.76
CA VAL A 120 1.45 -4.69 -19.02
C VAL A 120 0.93 -6.06 -18.59
N PRO A 121 -0.30 -6.21 -18.05
CA PRO A 121 -0.83 -7.53 -17.68
C PRO A 121 -1.03 -8.45 -18.88
N GLU A 122 -1.47 -7.92 -20.02
CA GLU A 122 -1.61 -8.70 -21.26
C GLU A 122 -0.24 -9.16 -21.79
N LEU A 123 0.74 -8.26 -21.78
CA LEU A 123 2.11 -8.57 -22.19
C LEU A 123 2.75 -9.59 -21.24
N SER A 124 2.46 -9.52 -19.94
CA SER A 124 2.91 -10.49 -18.95
C SER A 124 2.32 -11.88 -19.21
N ASN A 125 1.05 -11.97 -19.60
CA ASN A 125 0.43 -13.26 -19.95
C ASN A 125 1.10 -13.86 -21.21
N LYS A 126 1.29 -13.06 -22.26
CA LYS A 126 1.99 -13.49 -23.47
C LYS A 126 3.44 -13.91 -23.18
N LEU A 127 4.11 -13.22 -22.26
CA LEU A 127 5.46 -13.57 -21.82
C LEU A 127 5.47 -14.90 -21.06
N ASN A 128 4.49 -15.14 -20.19
CA ASN A 128 4.36 -16.41 -19.48
C ASN A 128 4.11 -17.58 -20.46
N ASP A 129 3.24 -17.40 -21.45
CA ASP A 129 3.01 -18.40 -22.50
C ASP A 129 4.30 -18.68 -23.30
N LEU A 130 5.05 -17.62 -23.61
CA LEU A 130 6.34 -17.75 -24.27
C LEU A 130 7.35 -18.51 -23.40
N ILE A 131 7.41 -18.22 -22.10
CA ILE A 131 8.28 -18.92 -21.15
C ILE A 131 7.91 -20.41 -21.08
N LEU A 132 6.62 -20.74 -21.01
CA LEU A 132 6.15 -22.13 -21.01
C LEU A 132 6.53 -22.86 -22.30
N SER A 133 6.34 -22.22 -23.46
CA SER A 133 6.75 -22.81 -24.75
C SER A 133 8.26 -22.99 -24.86
N TYR A 134 9.04 -22.03 -24.34
CA TYR A 134 10.50 -22.11 -24.30
C TYR A 134 10.98 -23.26 -23.41
N LEU A 135 10.37 -23.45 -22.24
CA LEU A 135 10.69 -24.54 -21.32
C LEU A 135 10.41 -25.89 -21.98
N LYS A 136 9.26 -26.03 -22.65
CA LYS A 136 8.94 -27.25 -23.42
C LYS A 136 9.96 -27.52 -24.52
N LEU A 137 10.32 -26.50 -25.30
CA LEU A 137 11.34 -26.63 -26.34
C LEU A 137 12.70 -27.06 -25.77
N TYR A 138 13.04 -26.55 -24.59
CA TYR A 138 14.26 -26.94 -23.89
C TYR A 138 14.22 -28.41 -23.44
N GLU A 139 13.10 -28.88 -22.89
CA GLU A 139 12.90 -30.29 -22.53
C GLU A 139 13.01 -31.21 -23.76
N ASP A 140 12.32 -30.87 -24.85
CA ASP A 140 12.37 -31.61 -26.12
C ASP A 140 13.82 -31.68 -26.66
N SER A 141 14.57 -30.58 -26.54
CA SER A 141 15.98 -30.54 -26.95
C SER A 141 16.87 -31.43 -26.07
N GLN A 142 16.60 -31.53 -24.77
CA GLN A 142 17.35 -32.40 -23.87
C GLN A 142 17.03 -33.87 -24.16
N GLU A 143 15.76 -34.19 -24.41
CA GLU A 143 15.36 -35.54 -24.80
C GLU A 143 16.03 -35.97 -26.11
N LEU A 144 15.99 -35.12 -27.13
CA LEU A 144 16.66 -35.37 -28.41
C LEU A 144 18.17 -35.60 -28.22
N ASN A 145 18.82 -34.77 -27.39
CA ASN A 145 20.24 -34.91 -27.09
C ASN A 145 20.54 -36.25 -26.40
N ASN A 146 19.69 -36.68 -25.48
CA ASN A 146 19.81 -37.99 -24.82
C ASN A 146 19.64 -39.15 -25.82
N GLN A 147 18.66 -39.06 -26.73
CA GLN A 147 18.46 -40.06 -27.78
C GLN A 147 19.67 -40.13 -28.72
N ILE A 148 20.24 -38.98 -29.10
CA ILE A 148 21.46 -38.91 -29.91
C ILE A 148 22.64 -39.57 -29.19
N ASN A 149 22.81 -39.28 -27.90
CA ASN A 149 23.87 -39.92 -27.09
C ASN A 149 23.68 -41.44 -26.97
N ASP A 150 22.45 -41.92 -26.83
CA ASP A 150 22.16 -43.37 -26.81
C ASP A 150 22.49 -44.03 -28.16
N VAL A 151 22.14 -43.38 -29.28
CA VAL A 151 22.51 -43.85 -30.61
C VAL A 151 24.03 -43.86 -30.80
N PHE A 152 24.75 -42.82 -30.35
CA PHE A 152 26.21 -42.81 -30.38
C PHE A 152 26.83 -43.91 -29.53
N SER A 153 26.26 -44.20 -28.35
CA SER A 153 26.71 -45.30 -27.50
C SER A 153 26.55 -46.65 -28.21
N LYS A 154 25.36 -46.92 -28.78
CA LYS A 154 25.09 -48.14 -29.56
C LYS A 154 26.00 -48.25 -30.77
N TYR A 155 26.21 -47.15 -31.50
CA TYR A 155 27.14 -47.13 -32.63
C TYR A 155 28.56 -47.47 -32.19
N ASN A 156 29.04 -46.87 -31.10
CA ASN A 156 30.38 -47.13 -30.58
C ASN A 156 30.54 -48.60 -30.12
N GLU A 157 29.50 -49.18 -29.52
CA GLU A 157 29.47 -50.60 -29.15
C GLU A 157 29.54 -51.51 -30.38
N VAL A 158 28.74 -51.24 -31.42
CA VAL A 158 28.77 -51.99 -32.69
C VAL A 158 30.13 -51.89 -33.36
N ILE A 159 30.73 -50.69 -33.44
CA ILE A 159 32.07 -50.50 -34.00
C ILE A 159 33.11 -51.27 -33.20
N THR A 160 33.04 -51.24 -31.88
CA THR A 160 33.96 -52.01 -31.01
C THR A 160 33.81 -53.51 -31.25
N SER A 161 32.58 -54.01 -31.41
CA SER A 161 32.29 -55.41 -31.73
C SER A 161 32.85 -55.81 -33.10
N ILE A 162 32.64 -54.98 -34.12
CA ILE A 162 33.20 -55.17 -35.47
C ILE A 162 34.73 -55.17 -35.43
N SER A 163 35.36 -54.22 -34.73
CA SER A 163 36.81 -54.17 -34.56
C SER A 163 37.35 -55.45 -33.89
N LYS A 164 36.69 -55.92 -32.83
CA LYS A 164 37.06 -57.21 -32.19
C LYS A 164 36.91 -58.39 -33.16
N SER A 165 35.80 -58.46 -33.89
CA SER A 165 35.55 -59.51 -34.88
C SER A 165 36.62 -59.51 -35.98
N LEU A 166 36.96 -58.34 -36.52
CA LEU A 166 38.02 -58.20 -37.52
C LEU A 166 39.38 -58.65 -36.98
N ILE A 167 39.74 -58.28 -35.74
CA ILE A 167 40.99 -58.77 -35.11
C ILE A 167 40.98 -60.29 -34.97
N THR A 168 39.85 -60.90 -34.57
CA THR A 168 39.77 -62.36 -34.46
C THR A 168 39.87 -63.05 -35.82
N ILE A 169 39.25 -62.49 -36.86
CA ILE A 169 39.35 -63.02 -38.22
C ILE A 169 40.78 -62.90 -38.72
N ASP A 170 41.43 -61.76 -38.50
CA ASP A 170 42.84 -61.53 -38.88
C ASP A 170 43.79 -62.53 -38.19
N ALA A 171 43.57 -62.80 -36.90
CA ALA A 171 44.32 -63.82 -36.17
C ALA A 171 44.11 -65.24 -36.73
N ILE A 172 42.88 -65.59 -37.11
CA ILE A 172 42.56 -66.89 -37.72
C ILE A 172 43.21 -67.01 -39.10
N VAL A 173 43.15 -65.95 -39.92
CA VAL A 173 43.77 -65.92 -41.25
C VAL A 173 45.28 -66.04 -41.11
N THR A 174 45.91 -65.28 -40.21
CA THR A 174 47.36 -65.36 -39.94
C THR A 174 47.77 -66.77 -39.50
N ALA A 175 46.98 -67.41 -38.62
CA ALA A 175 47.24 -68.79 -38.20
C ALA A 175 47.13 -69.79 -39.37
N ALA A 176 46.15 -69.62 -40.24
CA ALA A 176 45.99 -70.42 -41.45
C ALA A 176 47.14 -70.17 -42.45
N GLU A 177 47.61 -68.94 -42.60
CA GLU A 177 48.76 -68.58 -43.44
C GLU A 177 50.07 -69.18 -42.92
N ILE A 178 50.31 -69.15 -41.60
CA ILE A 178 51.49 -69.79 -40.99
C ILE A 178 51.43 -71.32 -41.15
N ALA A 179 50.25 -71.93 -41.02
CA ALA A 179 50.07 -73.37 -41.24
C ALA A 179 50.22 -73.77 -42.72
N ALA A 180 49.86 -72.88 -43.64
CA ALA A 180 50.01 -73.05 -45.08
C ALA A 180 51.39 -72.62 -45.61
N ALA A 181 52.22 -71.96 -44.79
CA ALA A 181 53.58 -71.61 -45.17
C ALA A 181 54.39 -72.90 -45.40
N PRO A 182 54.99 -73.09 -46.59
CA PRO A 182 55.72 -74.29 -46.90
C PRO A 182 56.95 -74.37 -45.99
N LYS A 183 57.13 -75.52 -45.32
CA LYS A 183 58.40 -75.86 -44.66
C LYS A 183 59.52 -75.64 -45.66
N LYS A 184 60.39 -74.64 -45.41
CA LYS A 184 61.67 -74.52 -46.12
C LYS A 184 62.36 -75.86 -45.99
N GLN A 185 62.44 -76.58 -47.11
CA GLN A 185 63.43 -77.63 -47.30
C GLN A 185 64.78 -76.92 -47.19
N LEU A 186 65.54 -77.26 -46.16
CA LEU A 186 66.97 -77.02 -46.13
C LEU A 186 67.61 -78.30 -45.59
N ASP A 187 68.44 -78.84 -46.48
CA ASP A 187 69.35 -80.00 -46.41
C ASP A 187 69.73 -80.55 -45.04
#